data_AF-X1LI05-F1
#
_entry.id   AF-X1LI05-F1
#
_cell.length_a   1.000
_cell.length_b   1.000
_cell.length_c   1.000
_cell.angle_alpha   90.00
_cell.angle_beta   90.00
_cell.angle_gamma   90.00
#
_symmetry.space_group_name_H-M   'P 1'
#
loop_
_entity.id
_entity.type
_entity.pdbx_description
1 polymer ?
#
loop_
_entity_poly.entity_id
_entity_poly.type
_entity_poly.pdbx_seq_one_letter_code
_entity_poly.pdbx_strand_id
1 'polypeptide(L)'
;MGGIDMEKKTLFKPGDLVKSFTGQVGLVISTKTLDKIKGNVKEGRRPGHFFAAGCPESIDYLLKVPVFFEDGTYDIMKPMNIKKTEGDLEEKRSKLEKMLENM
;
A
#
# COMPACT_ATOMS: atom_id res chain seq x y z
N MET A 1 -21.22 27.25 15.08
CA MET A 1 -20.82 26.70 13.76
C MET A 1 -19.46 26.04 13.95
N GLY A 2 -19.43 24.75 14.28
CA GLY A 2 -18.19 24.00 14.45
C GLY A 2 -18.43 22.65 13.82
N GLY A 3 -18.22 22.58 12.51
CA GLY A 3 -18.28 21.32 11.77
C GLY A 3 -17.27 20.39 12.41
N ILE A 4 -17.76 19.30 12.98
CA ILE A 4 -16.91 18.15 13.24
C ILE A 4 -16.68 17.58 11.84
N ASP A 5 -15.68 18.12 11.15
CA ASP A 5 -15.17 17.51 9.94
C ASP A 5 -14.78 16.10 10.35
N MET A 6 -15.63 15.15 9.96
CA MET A 6 -15.36 13.73 10.03
C MET A 6 -14.29 13.48 8.97
N GLU A 7 -13.09 14.01 9.21
CA GLU A 7 -11.90 13.72 8.46
C GLU A 7 -11.78 12.22 8.53
N LYS A 8 -12.11 11.54 7.44
CA LYS A 8 -11.87 10.11 7.27
C LYS A 8 -10.37 9.93 7.52
N LYS A 9 -10.01 9.61 8.78
CA LYS A 9 -8.64 9.44 9.27
C LYS A 9 -8.07 8.19 8.62
N THR A 10 -7.76 8.31 7.35
CA THR A 10 -7.02 7.30 6.60
C THR A 10 -5.62 7.30 7.19
N LEU A 11 -5.25 6.17 7.81
CA LEU A 11 -3.93 6.01 8.41
C LEU A 11 -2.82 6.14 7.37
N PHE A 12 -3.13 5.83 6.10
CA PHE A 12 -2.21 5.82 4.97
C PHE A 12 -2.84 6.49 3.76
N LYS A 13 -2.06 7.24 2.98
CA LYS A 13 -2.47 7.81 1.70
C LYS A 13 -1.69 7.14 0.56
N PRO A 14 -2.26 7.04 -0.64
CA PRO A 14 -1.50 6.64 -1.81
C PRO A 14 -0.33 7.59 -2.03
N GLY A 15 0.86 7.04 -2.26
CA GLY A 15 2.13 7.75 -2.32
C GLY A 15 2.91 7.77 -1.00
N ASP A 16 2.31 7.37 0.13
CA ASP A 16 3.04 7.20 1.39
C ASP A 16 4.00 6.01 1.30
N LEU A 17 5.23 6.21 1.77
CA LEU A 17 6.16 5.12 2.01
C LEU A 17 5.87 4.46 3.35
N VAL A 18 5.85 3.13 3.32
CA VAL A 18 5.61 2.31 4.50
C VAL A 18 6.66 1.23 4.61
N LYS A 19 7.00 0.90 5.84
CA LYS A 19 7.87 -0.21 6.19
C LYS A 19 7.02 -1.30 6.83
N SER A 20 7.06 -2.50 6.27
CA SER A 20 6.46 -3.68 6.88
C SER A 20 7.20 -4.05 8.18
N PHE A 21 6.53 -4.78 9.06
CA PHE A 21 7.13 -5.31 10.28
C PHE A 21 8.40 -6.15 10.01
N THR A 22 8.50 -6.79 8.83
CA THR A 22 9.70 -7.52 8.39
C THR A 22 10.87 -6.62 7.98
N GLY A 23 10.69 -5.30 7.99
CA GLY A 23 11.68 -4.32 7.60
C GLY A 23 11.71 -3.99 6.09
N GLN A 24 10.82 -4.60 5.29
CA GLN A 24 10.72 -4.32 3.87
C GLN A 24 10.01 -3.00 3.59
N VAL A 25 10.52 -2.23 2.63
CA VAL A 25 9.95 -0.94 2.22
C VAL A 25 9.00 -1.14 1.06
N GLY A 26 7.84 -0.51 1.13
CA GLY A 26 6.87 -0.45 0.06
C GLY A 26 6.18 0.89 -0.01
N LEU A 27 5.53 1.12 -1.15
CA LEU A 27 4.79 2.32 -1.48
C LEU A 27 3.29 2.00 -1.40
N VAL A 28 2.55 2.78 -0.63
CA VAL A 28 1.08 2.68 -0.63
C VAL A 28 0.58 3.16 -1.99
N ILE A 29 -0.15 2.30 -2.69
CA ILE A 29 -0.68 2.62 -4.01
C ILE A 29 -2.17 2.92 -3.94
N SER A 30 -2.70 3.63 -4.94
CA SER A 30 -4.14 3.81 -5.02
C SER A 30 -4.84 2.52 -5.45
N THR A 31 -6.13 2.36 -5.14
CA THR A 31 -6.99 1.30 -5.68
C THR A 31 -7.00 1.28 -7.20
N LYS A 32 -6.99 2.45 -7.84
CA LYS A 32 -6.84 2.58 -9.29
C LYS A 32 -5.51 2.00 -9.80
N THR A 33 -4.42 2.28 -9.08
CA THR A 33 -3.09 1.74 -9.41
C THR A 33 -3.06 0.24 -9.17
N LEU A 34 -3.62 -0.22 -8.05
CA LEU A 34 -3.76 -1.64 -7.74
C LEU A 34 -4.51 -2.36 -8.86
N ASP A 35 -5.67 -1.85 -9.28
CA ASP A 35 -6.46 -2.42 -10.37
C ASP A 35 -5.65 -2.52 -11.68
N LYS A 36 -4.91 -1.45 -12.02
CA LYS A 36 -4.02 -1.41 -13.19
C LYS A 36 -2.89 -2.45 -13.13
N ILE A 37 -2.27 -2.61 -11.96
CA ILE A 37 -1.13 -3.53 -11.80
C ILE A 37 -1.55 -4.95 -11.44
N LYS A 38 -2.77 -5.19 -10.94
CA LYS A 38 -3.23 -6.51 -10.46
C LYS A 38 -3.18 -7.58 -11.55
N GLY A 39 -3.30 -7.18 -12.83
CA GLY A 39 -3.13 -8.06 -13.98
C GLY A 39 -1.67 -8.30 -14.42
N ASN A 40 -0.74 -7.41 -14.05
CA ASN A 40 0.66 -7.43 -14.50
C ASN A 40 1.65 -7.83 -13.39
N VAL A 41 1.28 -7.61 -12.13
CA VAL A 41 2.11 -7.78 -10.95
C VAL A 41 1.59 -8.95 -10.13
N LYS A 42 2.51 -9.80 -9.66
CA LYS A 42 2.15 -10.89 -8.76
C LYS A 42 2.01 -10.39 -7.32
N GLU A 43 1.02 -10.95 -6.63
CA GLU A 43 0.89 -10.76 -5.20
C GLU A 43 1.99 -11.54 -4.46
N GLY A 44 2.75 -10.86 -3.60
CA GLY A 44 3.87 -11.46 -2.88
C GLY A 44 3.46 -12.49 -1.81
N ARG A 45 2.20 -12.47 -1.35
CA ARG A 45 1.66 -13.30 -0.26
C ARG A 45 2.56 -13.33 0.98
N ARG A 46 2.96 -12.15 1.45
CA ARG A 46 3.93 -12.01 2.52
C ARG A 46 3.32 -12.32 3.90
N PRO A 47 4.13 -12.76 4.88
CA PRO A 47 3.63 -12.96 6.24
C PRO A 47 3.10 -11.63 6.81
N GLY A 48 1.82 -11.61 7.20
CA GLY A 48 1.12 -10.39 7.63
C GLY A 48 0.24 -9.74 6.54
N HIS A 49 0.23 -10.29 5.33
CA HIS A 49 -0.73 -9.97 4.27
C HIS A 49 -2.17 -10.24 4.70
N PHE A 50 -3.10 -9.45 4.18
CA PHE A 50 -4.54 -9.67 4.30
C PHE A 50 -4.96 -10.83 3.37
N PHE A 51 -4.67 -12.06 3.79
CA PHE A 51 -5.11 -13.26 3.08
C PHE A 51 -6.57 -13.56 3.45
N ALA A 52 -7.52 -13.10 2.63
CA ALA A 52 -8.92 -13.49 2.78
C ALA A 52 -9.41 -14.13 1.47
N ALA A 53 -9.36 -15.46 1.41
CA ALA A 53 -9.96 -16.23 0.32
C ALA A 53 -11.47 -15.98 0.29
N GLY A 54 -11.97 -15.38 -0.80
CA GLY A 54 -13.42 -15.20 -1.03
C GLY A 54 -14.08 -13.97 -0.38
N CYS A 55 -13.31 -13.00 0.14
CA CYS A 55 -13.88 -11.78 0.70
C CYS A 55 -13.92 -10.65 -0.35
N PRO A 56 -15.00 -9.83 -0.37
CA PRO A 56 -15.20 -8.81 -1.40
C PRO A 56 -13.99 -7.88 -1.55
N GLU A 57 -13.66 -7.59 -2.81
CA GLU A 57 -12.50 -6.85 -3.30
C GLU A 57 -12.48 -5.37 -2.87
N SER A 58 -13.33 -4.97 -1.94
CA SER A 58 -13.35 -3.62 -1.38
C SER A 58 -12.08 -3.40 -0.56
N ILE A 59 -11.12 -2.74 -1.20
CA ILE A 59 -9.93 -2.17 -0.58
C ILE A 59 -10.38 -0.98 0.25
N ASP A 60 -10.05 -1.02 1.54
CA ASP A 60 -10.37 0.03 2.49
C ASP A 60 -9.06 0.43 3.18
N TYR A 61 -8.53 1.63 2.92
CA TYR A 61 -7.24 2.08 3.44
C TYR A 61 -7.17 2.17 4.98
N LEU A 62 -8.26 1.83 5.69
CA LEU A 62 -8.30 1.66 7.13
C LEU A 62 -8.05 0.22 7.59
N LEU A 63 -8.19 -0.78 6.72
CA LEU A 63 -8.06 -2.21 7.05
C LEU A 63 -7.20 -3.00 6.06
N LYS A 64 -7.26 -2.62 4.78
CA LYS A 64 -6.60 -3.23 3.63
C LYS A 64 -5.82 -2.14 2.89
N VAL A 65 -4.54 -2.01 3.20
CA VAL A 65 -3.67 -1.02 2.56
C VAL A 65 -2.87 -1.73 1.47
N PRO A 66 -3.12 -1.44 0.17
CA PRO A 66 -2.33 -2.02 -0.90
C PRO A 66 -0.96 -1.35 -0.92
N VAL A 67 0.08 -2.17 -0.78
CA VAL A 67 1.47 -1.74 -0.75
C VAL A 67 2.22 -2.42 -1.88
N PHE A 68 2.85 -1.62 -2.74
CA PHE A 68 3.74 -2.10 -3.78
C PHE A 68 5.17 -2.09 -3.29
N PHE A 69 5.84 -3.23 -3.35
CA PHE A 69 7.20 -3.38 -2.83
C PHE A 69 8.24 -3.28 -3.95
N GLU A 70 9.47 -2.93 -3.56
CA GLU A 70 10.60 -2.73 -4.48
C GLU A 70 11.03 -3.98 -5.25
N ASP A 71 10.56 -5.14 -4.79
CA ASP A 71 10.75 -6.43 -5.42
C ASP A 71 9.89 -6.61 -6.69
N GLY A 72 8.99 -5.65 -6.98
CA GLY A 72 8.07 -5.75 -8.11
C GLY A 72 6.87 -6.64 -7.81
N THR A 73 6.51 -6.81 -6.53
CA THR A 73 5.30 -7.51 -6.07
C THR A 73 4.43 -6.55 -5.27
N TYR A 74 3.12 -6.65 -5.39
CA TYR A 74 2.20 -5.95 -4.48
C TYR A 74 1.74 -6.88 -3.37
N ASP A 75 1.35 -6.30 -2.24
CA ASP A 75 0.76 -7.02 -1.12
C ASP A 75 -0.22 -6.11 -0.38
N ILE A 76 -1.39 -6.63 -0.03
CA ILE A 76 -2.40 -5.92 0.76
C ILE A 76 -2.08 -6.13 2.24
N MET A 77 -1.45 -5.14 2.86
CA MET A 77 -1.06 -5.21 4.27
C MET A 77 -2.15 -4.62 5.17
N LYS A 78 -2.29 -5.18 6.38
CA LYS A 78 -3.06 -4.52 7.42
C LYS A 78 -2.29 -3.30 7.92
N PRO A 79 -2.94 -2.17 8.20
CA PRO A 79 -2.28 -0.96 8.71
C PRO A 79 -1.54 -1.19 10.03
N MET A 80 -1.92 -2.20 10.80
CA MET A 80 -1.25 -2.59 12.04
C MET A 80 0.11 -3.30 11.80
N ASN A 81 0.34 -3.83 10.60
CA ASN A 81 1.55 -4.56 10.21
C ASN A 81 2.54 -3.70 9.41
N ILE A 82 2.16 -2.46 9.08
CA ILE A 82 2.99 -1.50 8.34
C ILE A 82 3.09 -0.21 9.14
N LYS A 83 4.23 0.47 9.05
CA LYS A 83 4.45 1.78 9.66
C LYS A 83 4.87 2.77 8.59
N LYS A 84 4.36 4.00 8.66
CA LYS A 84 4.86 5.08 7.80
C LYS A 84 6.33 5.31 8.06
N THR A 85 7.08 5.54 7.00
CA THR A 85 8.50 5.86 7.08
C THR A 85 8.77 7.02 6.13
N GLU A 86 9.29 8.11 6.68
CA GLU A 86 9.60 9.35 5.96
C GLU A 86 11.12 9.53 5.81
N GLY A 87 11.91 8.47 6.04
CA GLY A 87 13.37 8.51 5.94
C GLY A 87 13.86 8.57 4.50
N ASP A 88 15.17 8.36 4.31
CA ASP A 88 16.00 8.36 3.09
C ASP A 88 15.59 7.32 2.01
N LEU A 89 14.29 7.10 1.87
CA LEU A 89 13.65 6.16 0.98
C LEU A 89 13.00 6.88 -0.21
N GLU A 90 13.21 8.19 -0.36
CA GLU A 90 12.77 8.95 -1.54
C GLU A 90 13.32 8.35 -2.84
N GLU A 91 14.57 7.87 -2.83
CA GLU A 91 15.13 7.14 -3.97
C GLU A 91 14.34 5.86 -4.29
N LYS A 92 13.98 5.11 -3.24
CA LYS A 92 13.15 3.89 -3.40
C LYS A 92 11.75 4.22 -3.88
N ARG A 93 11.14 5.29 -3.35
CA ARG A 93 9.85 5.79 -3.80
C ARG A 93 9.89 6.15 -5.27
N SER A 94 10.87 6.95 -5.69
CA SER A 94 11.00 7.37 -7.09
C SER A 94 11.15 6.16 -8.00
N LYS A 95 11.93 5.16 -7.60
CA LYS A 95 12.05 3.88 -8.34
C LYS A 95 10.71 3.13 -8.44
N LEU A 96 9.97 3.03 -7.34
CA LEU A 96 8.64 2.39 -7.30
C LEU A 96 7.63 3.13 -8.18
N GLU A 97 7.56 4.45 -8.08
CA GLU A 97 6.67 5.28 -8.90
C GLU A 97 7.00 5.10 -10.39
N LYS A 98 8.29 5.11 -10.74
CA LYS A 98 8.75 4.88 -12.12
C LYS A 98 8.41 3.48 -12.63
N MET A 99 8.44 2.45 -11.78
CA MET A 99 7.99 1.11 -12.15
C MET A 99 6.48 1.07 -12.40
N LEU A 100 5.69 1.77 -11.59
CA LEU A 100 4.24 1.87 -11.75
C LEU A 100 3.83 2.68 -12.98
N GLU A 101 4.61 3.69 -13.36
CA GLU A 101 4.39 4.47 -14.59
C GLU A 101 4.66 3.65 -15.87
N ASN A 102 5.55 2.66 -15.80
CA ASN A 102 5.92 1.82 -16.94
C ASN A 102 5.06 0.55 -17.11
N MET A 103 4.05 0.34 -16.26
CA MET A 103 3.02 -0.72 -16.39
C MET A 103 1.70 -0.16 -16.90
#